data_AF-A0A959H0M8-F1
#
_entry.id   AF-A0A959H0M8-F1
#
_cell.length_a   1.000
_cell.length_b   1.000
_cell.length_c   1.000
_cell.angle_alpha   90.00
_cell.angle_beta   90.00
_cell.angle_gamma   90.00
#
_symmetry.space_group_name_H-M   'P 1'
#
loop_
_entity.id
_entity.type
_entity.pdbx_description
1 polymer ?
#
loop_
_entity_poly.entity_id
_entity_poly.type
_entity_poly.pdbx_seq_one_letter_code
_entity_poly.pdbx_strand_id
1 'polypeptide(L)'
;KKKAEAPPAAEETPAAPVAEKAEKAEKKAAAPKKAKGPKLDDLKVVEGVGPKIETLLKEGGIATWEALAAADVDRIREILEAAGPRYQIHDPSTWPAQAKFAAEGKWDELKEYQDMLVGGRDVTE
;
A
#
# COMPACT_ATOMS: atom_id res chain seq x y z
N LYS A 1 9.79 -55.83 9.19
CA LYS A 1 9.69 -55.16 7.87
C LYS A 1 8.21 -55.09 7.50
N LYS A 2 7.80 -53.91 7.04
CA LYS A 2 6.46 -53.34 6.88
C LYS A 2 5.78 -53.83 5.59
N LYS A 3 4.52 -54.30 5.61
CA LYS A 3 3.63 -54.28 4.43
C LYS A 3 2.15 -54.56 4.79
N ALA A 4 1.31 -53.56 4.55
CA ALA A 4 -0.13 -53.61 4.25
C ALA A 4 -0.33 -52.43 3.27
N GLU A 5 -0.60 -52.69 1.98
CA GLU A 5 -1.96 -52.75 1.35
C GLU A 5 -2.54 -51.33 1.22
N ALA A 6 -2.25 -50.62 0.11
CA ALA A 6 -3.08 -50.41 -1.12
C ALA A 6 -4.29 -49.47 -0.90
N PRO A 7 -4.92 -48.79 -1.89
CA PRO A 7 -4.68 -48.56 -3.34
C PRO A 7 -4.72 -47.00 -3.64
N PRO A 8 -5.23 -46.39 -4.74
CA PRO A 8 -5.73 -46.85 -6.05
C PRO A 8 -5.31 -46.01 -7.28
N ALA A 9 -5.85 -46.44 -8.43
CA ALA A 9 -5.87 -45.82 -9.75
C ALA A 9 -6.46 -44.39 -9.79
N ALA A 10 -5.96 -43.60 -10.74
CA ALA A 10 -6.73 -42.90 -11.79
C ALA A 10 -5.83 -41.83 -12.42
N GLU A 11 -5.30 -42.13 -13.61
CA GLU A 11 -4.62 -41.15 -14.45
C GLU A 11 -5.61 -40.77 -15.56
N GLU A 12 -6.25 -39.61 -15.40
CA GLU A 12 -6.74 -38.80 -16.51
C GLU A 12 -6.23 -37.38 -16.29
N THR A 13 -5.29 -37.00 -17.15
CA THR A 13 -4.84 -35.63 -17.42
C THR A 13 -5.10 -35.42 -18.92
N PRO A 14 -5.24 -34.21 -19.51
CA PRO A 14 -4.83 -32.91 -18.97
C PRO A 14 -5.70 -31.68 -19.35
N ALA A 15 -5.45 -30.52 -18.73
CA ALA A 15 -5.09 -29.26 -19.41
C ALA A 15 -5.46 -27.98 -18.62
N ALA A 16 -4.49 -27.06 -18.58
CA ALA A 16 -4.57 -25.61 -18.35
C ALA A 16 -4.73 -25.10 -16.90
N PRO A 17 -3.63 -24.62 -16.27
CA PRO A 17 -3.69 -23.87 -15.03
C PRO A 17 -4.10 -22.43 -15.35
N VAL A 18 -5.29 -22.03 -14.93
CA VAL A 18 -5.70 -20.63 -14.93
C VAL A 18 -5.68 -20.12 -13.50
N ALA A 19 -4.81 -19.14 -13.28
CA ALA A 19 -5.00 -18.06 -12.35
C ALA A 19 -5.09 -18.44 -10.87
N GLU A 20 -3.94 -18.77 -10.29
CA GLU A 20 -3.61 -18.34 -8.93
C GLU A 20 -3.52 -16.80 -8.95
N LYS A 21 -4.68 -16.13 -8.91
CA LYS A 21 -4.78 -14.68 -8.81
C LYS A 21 -5.51 -14.35 -7.53
N ALA A 22 -4.74 -13.78 -6.62
CA ALA A 22 -5.21 -12.91 -5.54
C ALA A 22 -6.03 -13.58 -4.42
N GLU A 23 -5.45 -14.59 -3.79
CA GLU A 23 -5.68 -14.79 -2.35
C GLU A 23 -4.89 -13.73 -1.57
N LYS A 24 -5.43 -12.49 -1.51
CA LYS A 24 -5.15 -11.55 -0.41
C LYS A 24 -6.15 -10.40 -0.33
N ALA A 25 -7.40 -10.63 -0.70
CA ALA A 25 -8.48 -9.69 -0.43
C ALA A 25 -9.23 -10.10 0.83
N GLU A 26 -8.55 -10.20 1.98
CA GLU A 26 -9.22 -10.24 3.29
C GLU A 26 -8.23 -10.05 4.44
N LYS A 27 -7.99 -8.79 4.81
CA LYS A 27 -7.81 -8.45 6.22
C LYS A 27 -8.30 -7.03 6.48
N LYS A 28 -9.63 -6.94 6.64
CA LYS A 28 -10.31 -6.20 7.70
C LYS A 28 -9.51 -4.99 8.19
N ALA A 29 -9.80 -3.83 7.62
CA ALA A 29 -9.48 -2.54 8.21
C ALA A 29 -10.21 -2.43 9.56
N ALA A 30 -9.59 -3.00 10.59
CA ALA A 30 -9.86 -2.64 11.96
C ALA A 30 -9.42 -1.19 12.09
N ALA A 31 -10.37 -0.26 12.21
CA ALA A 31 -10.11 1.09 12.66
C ALA A 31 -9.27 1.00 13.96
N PRO A 32 -7.99 1.43 13.97
CA PRO A 32 -7.29 1.55 15.22
C PRO A 32 -7.83 2.80 15.90
N LYS A 33 -8.41 2.56 17.07
CA LYS A 33 -8.83 3.58 18.02
C LYS A 33 -7.66 4.55 18.22
N LYS A 34 -7.97 5.84 18.09
CA LYS A 34 -7.22 7.02 18.57
C LYS A 34 -6.26 6.66 19.73
N ALA A 35 -5.01 6.35 19.42
CA ALA A 35 -3.94 6.32 20.40
C ALA A 35 -3.11 7.58 20.18
N LYS A 36 -3.16 8.49 21.16
CA LYS A 36 -2.30 9.66 21.26
C LYS A 36 -0.85 9.20 21.45
N GLY A 37 -0.19 8.87 20.35
CA GLY A 37 1.24 8.66 20.22
C GLY A 37 1.88 9.76 19.35
N PRO A 38 3.21 9.84 19.26
CA PRO A 38 3.94 10.94 18.63
C PRO A 38 3.48 11.14 17.17
N LYS A 39 2.85 12.29 16.87
CA LYS A 39 2.32 12.74 15.55
C LYS A 39 2.48 11.73 14.39
N LEU A 40 1.75 10.61 14.47
CA LEU A 40 1.65 9.60 13.41
C LEU A 40 0.82 10.10 12.20
N ASP A 41 0.50 11.40 12.23
CA ASP A 41 -0.45 12.09 11.37
C ASP A 41 0.24 13.03 10.37
N ASP A 42 1.58 13.18 10.43
CA ASP A 42 2.31 14.11 9.55
C ASP A 42 2.66 13.44 8.23
N LEU A 43 1.67 13.36 7.33
CA LEU A 43 1.84 12.73 6.02
C LEU A 43 2.88 13.43 5.13
N LYS A 44 3.35 14.63 5.51
CA LYS A 44 4.36 15.40 4.77
C LYS A 44 5.74 14.73 4.68
N VAL A 45 5.98 13.69 5.47
CA VAL A 45 7.20 12.87 5.38
C VAL A 45 7.27 12.06 4.08
N VAL A 46 6.13 11.85 3.43
CA VAL A 46 5.99 11.17 2.14
C VAL A 46 6.30 12.17 1.03
N GLU A 47 7.19 11.80 0.12
CA GLU A 47 7.59 12.69 -0.97
C GLU A 47 6.41 12.89 -1.94
N GLY A 48 6.14 14.14 -2.31
CA GLY A 48 4.96 14.50 -3.10
C GLY A 48 3.70 14.78 -2.28
N VAL A 49 3.65 14.40 -0.99
CA VAL A 49 2.55 14.79 -0.10
C VAL A 49 2.84 16.16 0.52
N GLY A 50 2.33 17.21 -0.12
CA GLY A 50 2.36 18.57 0.43
C GLY A 50 1.28 18.82 1.51
N PRO A 51 1.33 19.96 2.22
CA PRO A 51 0.35 20.31 3.27
C PRO A 51 -1.11 20.35 2.76
N LYS A 52 -1.30 20.69 1.48
CA LYS A 52 -2.62 20.66 0.85
C LYS A 52 -3.11 19.23 0.59
N ILE A 53 -2.23 18.37 0.09
CA ILE A 53 -2.53 16.96 -0.17
C ILE A 53 -2.81 16.25 1.15
N GLU A 54 -2.00 16.48 2.17
CA GLU A 54 -2.26 15.95 3.52
C GLU A 54 -3.67 16.33 4.02
N THR A 55 -4.09 17.58 3.79
CA THR A 55 -5.44 18.03 4.16
C THR A 55 -6.51 17.25 3.39
N LEU A 56 -6.36 17.10 2.08
CA LEU A 56 -7.29 16.36 1.22
C LEU A 56 -7.38 14.87 1.61
N LEU A 57 -6.24 14.25 1.90
CA LEU A 57 -6.17 12.87 2.37
C LEU A 57 -6.88 12.72 3.72
N LYS A 58 -6.65 13.66 4.65
CA LYS A 58 -7.35 13.72 5.94
C LYS A 58 -8.86 13.85 5.78
N GLU A 59 -9.31 14.72 4.87
CA GLU A 59 -10.73 14.85 4.52
C GLU A 59 -11.29 13.57 3.88
N GLY A 60 -10.47 12.85 3.11
CA GLY A 60 -10.78 11.54 2.54
C GLY A 60 -10.74 10.36 3.53
N GLY A 61 -10.43 10.60 4.81
CA GLY A 61 -10.36 9.58 5.85
C GLY A 61 -8.96 8.97 6.07
N ILE A 62 -7.95 9.43 5.34
CA ILE A 62 -6.55 9.00 5.43
C ILE A 62 -5.79 10.03 6.25
N ALA A 63 -5.82 9.89 7.58
CA ALA A 63 -5.23 10.87 8.48
C ALA A 63 -3.89 10.48 9.10
N THR A 64 -3.47 9.22 8.96
CA THR A 64 -2.27 8.65 9.60
C THR A 64 -1.40 7.92 8.58
N TRP A 65 -0.13 7.72 8.90
CA TRP A 65 0.77 6.91 8.07
C TRP A 65 0.26 5.48 7.89
N GLU A 66 -0.31 4.87 8.93
CA GLU A 66 -0.94 3.55 8.83
C GLU A 66 -2.13 3.55 7.87
N ALA A 67 -2.97 4.58 7.92
CA ALA A 67 -4.11 4.70 7.01
C ALA A 67 -3.64 4.90 5.56
N LEU A 68 -2.57 5.68 5.35
CA LEU A 68 -2.02 5.92 4.01
C LEU A 68 -1.30 4.68 3.47
N ALA A 69 -0.60 3.93 4.32
CA ALA A 69 0.05 2.67 3.98
C ALA A 69 -0.95 1.55 3.67
N ALA A 70 -2.13 1.58 4.30
CA ALA A 70 -3.22 0.64 4.07
C ALA A 70 -4.19 1.09 2.97
N ALA A 71 -4.09 2.34 2.49
CA ALA A 71 -4.93 2.86 1.43
C ALA A 71 -4.42 2.39 0.06
N ASP A 72 -5.35 2.05 -0.81
CA ASP A 72 -5.05 1.76 -2.21
C ASP A 72 -4.63 3.03 -2.96
N VAL A 73 -3.69 2.88 -3.89
CA VAL A 73 -3.21 3.97 -4.76
C VAL A 73 -4.37 4.57 -5.55
N ASP A 74 -5.29 3.74 -6.04
CA ASP A 74 -6.49 4.19 -6.76
C ASP A 74 -7.37 5.08 -5.88
N ARG A 75 -7.52 4.72 -4.59
CA ARG A 75 -8.32 5.51 -3.64
C ARG A 75 -7.69 6.87 -3.37
N ILE A 76 -6.37 6.90 -3.22
CA ILE A 76 -5.60 8.13 -3.04
C ILE A 76 -5.77 9.01 -4.30
N ARG A 77 -5.64 8.42 -5.48
CA ARG A 77 -5.82 9.09 -6.76
C ARG A 77 -7.22 9.69 -6.89
N GLU A 78 -8.28 8.96 -6.58
CA GLU A 78 -9.66 9.49 -6.57
C GLU A 78 -9.80 10.76 -5.72
N ILE A 79 -9.17 10.78 -4.53
CA ILE A 79 -9.19 11.95 -3.64
C ILE A 79 -8.47 13.14 -4.28
N LEU A 80 -7.33 12.91 -4.93
CA LEU A 80 -6.57 13.96 -5.63
C LEU A 80 -7.32 14.48 -6.86
N GLU A 81 -7.96 13.59 -7.62
CA GLU A 81 -8.76 13.94 -8.79
C GLU A 81 -9.97 14.78 -8.40
N ALA A 82 -10.66 14.40 -7.31
CA ALA A 82 -11.76 15.18 -6.74
C ALA A 82 -11.32 16.57 -6.25
N ALA A 83 -10.07 16.70 -5.79
CA ALA A 83 -9.50 17.97 -5.35
C ALA A 83 -9.07 18.91 -6.49
N GLY A 84 -8.87 18.35 -7.69
CA GLY A 84 -8.67 19.10 -8.93
C GLY A 84 -7.37 18.78 -9.66
N PRO A 85 -7.25 19.26 -10.91
CA PRO A 85 -6.21 18.83 -11.85
C PRO A 85 -4.78 19.18 -11.44
N ARG A 86 -4.61 20.13 -10.51
CA ARG A 86 -3.30 20.52 -10.00
C ARG A 86 -2.65 19.41 -9.17
N TYR A 87 -3.43 18.50 -8.59
CA TYR A 87 -2.94 17.41 -7.76
C TYR A 87 -2.70 16.11 -8.54
N GLN A 88 -3.31 15.98 -9.72
CA GLN A 88 -3.12 14.85 -10.65
C GLN A 88 -1.69 14.76 -11.20
N ILE A 89 -0.91 15.83 -11.08
CA ILE A 89 0.49 15.85 -11.49
C ILE A 89 1.41 15.11 -10.50
N HIS A 90 0.91 14.77 -9.32
CA HIS A 90 1.64 13.94 -8.37
C HIS A 90 1.37 12.47 -8.61
N ASP A 91 2.36 11.63 -8.34
CA ASP A 91 2.21 10.19 -8.44
C ASP A 91 2.00 9.60 -7.04
N PRO A 92 0.80 9.09 -6.72
CA PRO A 92 0.53 8.48 -5.43
C PRO A 92 1.04 7.04 -5.32
N SER A 93 1.60 6.45 -6.38
CA SER A 93 1.99 5.02 -6.40
C SER A 93 3.02 4.66 -5.33
N THR A 94 3.89 5.61 -4.98
CA THR A 94 4.97 5.45 -4.02
C THR A 94 4.54 5.83 -2.59
N TRP A 95 3.40 6.51 -2.43
CA TRP A 95 2.97 7.07 -1.15
C TRP A 95 2.62 6.01 -0.11
N PRO A 96 1.87 4.92 -0.41
CA PRO A 96 1.62 3.86 0.55
C PRO A 96 2.90 3.18 1.04
N ALA A 97 3.87 2.97 0.14
CA ALA A 97 5.15 2.36 0.48
C ALA A 97 5.97 3.26 1.41
N GLN A 98 6.08 4.54 1.09
CA GLN A 98 6.73 5.55 1.96
C GLN A 98 6.02 5.67 3.31
N ALA A 99 4.69 5.75 3.31
CA ALA A 99 3.90 5.81 4.52
C ALA A 99 4.09 4.58 5.42
N LYS A 100 4.32 3.40 4.82
CA LYS A 100 4.62 2.19 5.57
C LYS A 100 5.96 2.29 6.30
N PHE A 101 7.01 2.77 5.64
CA PHE A 101 8.29 3.02 6.32
C PHE A 101 8.15 4.03 7.46
N ALA A 102 7.40 5.12 7.24
CA ALA A 102 7.12 6.12 8.28
C ALA A 102 6.31 5.54 9.46
N ALA A 103 5.29 4.73 9.18
CA ALA A 103 4.48 4.05 10.19
C ALA A 103 5.30 3.05 11.02
N GLU A 104 6.27 2.37 10.39
CA GLU A 104 7.20 1.46 11.05
C GLU A 104 8.36 2.19 11.75
N GLY A 105 8.47 3.52 11.61
CA GLY A 105 9.57 4.32 12.16
C GLY A 105 10.93 4.08 11.48
N LYS A 106 10.91 3.50 10.28
CA LYS A 106 12.09 3.19 9.45
C LYS A 106 12.51 4.40 8.64
N TRP A 107 12.99 5.43 9.33
CA TRP A 107 13.36 6.70 8.72
C TRP A 107 14.58 6.57 7.79
N ASP A 108 15.51 5.68 8.11
CA ASP A 108 16.67 5.39 7.28
C ASP A 108 16.25 4.73 5.95
N GLU A 109 15.46 3.64 5.99
CA GLU A 109 14.93 3.02 4.77
C GLU A 109 14.00 3.94 3.99
N LEU A 110 13.19 4.77 4.66
CA LEU A 110 12.37 5.78 3.97
C LEU A 110 13.24 6.72 3.14
N LYS A 111 14.35 7.19 3.73
CA LYS A 111 15.28 8.11 3.08
C LYS A 111 16.02 7.44 1.95
N GLU A 112 16.47 6.20 2.12
CA GLU A 112 17.11 5.43 1.06
C GLU A 112 16.15 5.15 -0.10
N TYR A 113 14.90 4.82 0.21
CA TYR A 113 13.84 4.66 -0.79
C TYR A 113 13.56 5.98 -1.52
N GLN A 114 13.51 7.11 -0.80
CA GLN A 114 13.39 8.46 -1.39
C GLN A 114 14.59 8.86 -2.25
N ASP A 115 15.81 8.48 -1.88
CA ASP A 115 17.02 8.78 -2.65
C ASP A 115 17.08 7.96 -3.95
N MET A 116 16.55 6.73 -3.93
CA MET A 116 16.37 5.90 -5.12
C MET A 116 15.24 6.40 -6.03
N LEU A 117 14.24 7.10 -5.49
CA LEU A 117 13.17 7.73 -6.25
C LEU A 117 13.68 9.03 -6.90
N VAL A 118 13.42 9.24 -8.19
CA VAL A 118 13.75 10.53 -8.81
C VAL A 118 12.56 11.45 -8.67
N GLY A 119 12.58 12.31 -7.66
CA GLY A 119 11.51 13.29 -7.42
C GLY A 119 10.16 12.65 -7.04
N GLY A 120 10.20 11.55 -6.28
CA GLY A 120 9.01 10.85 -5.79
C GLY A 120 8.36 9.89 -6.79
N ARG A 121 9.00 9.61 -7.94
CA ARG A 121 8.55 8.65 -8.95
C ARG A 121 9.59 7.55 -9.18
N ASP A 122 9.11 6.31 -9.31
CA ASP A 122 9.92 5.24 -9.90
C ASP A 122 10.17 5.58 -11.37
N VAL A 123 11.42 5.86 -11.75
CA VAL A 123 11.81 6.22 -13.14
C VAL A 123 11.77 5.00 -14.09
N THR A 124 10.99 3.97 -13.76
CA THR A 124 10.97 2.71 -14.52
C THR A 124 9.86 2.66 -15.59
N GLU A 125 9.10 3.73 -15.83
CA GLU A 125 8.12 3.78 -16.93
C GLU A 125 8.45 4.79 -18.04
#